data_AF-A0A835HXD7-F1
#
_entry.id   AF-A0A835HXD7-F1
#
_cell.length_a   1.000
_cell.length_b   1.000
_cell.length_c   1.000
_cell.angle_alpha   90.00
_cell.angle_beta   90.00
_cell.angle_gamma   90.00
#
_symmetry.space_group_name_H-M   'P 1'
#
loop_
_entity.id
_entity.type
_entity.pdbx_description
1 polymer ?
#
loop_
_entity_poly.entity_id
_entity_poly.type
_entity_poly.pdbx_seq_one_letter_code
_entity_poly.pdbx_strand_id
1 'polypeptide(L)'
;MLVCADESYLTNGYLETSIDWIPGLKNVRLRDIPTLIRTTDPNDIVLNFMITQLDRARKASAIILNAFDALESETLDAIKPLLSPLYTIGPIHLLHRQLSEKG
;
A
#
# COMPACT_ATOMS: atom_id res chain seq x y z
N MET A 1 -5.94 6.50 -10.10
CA MET A 1 -4.64 6.56 -10.78
C MET A 1 -4.14 7.99 -10.64
N LEU A 2 -3.04 8.20 -9.91
CA LEU A 2 -2.53 9.54 -9.61
C LEU A 2 -1.63 9.99 -10.77
N VAL A 3 -2.27 10.64 -11.74
CA VAL A 3 -1.61 11.19 -12.91
C VAL A 3 -0.86 12.46 -12.49
N CYS A 4 0.47 12.43 -12.49
CA CYS A 4 1.29 13.63 -12.47
C CYS A 4 1.61 13.98 -13.93
N ALA A 5 0.73 14.74 -14.59
CA ALA A 5 0.79 15.05 -16.02
C ALA A 5 1.92 15.99 -16.45
N ASP A 6 2.64 16.61 -15.51
CA ASP A 6 3.56 17.73 -15.76
C ASP A 6 4.65 17.79 -14.69
N GLU A 7 5.92 18.00 -15.10
CA GLU A 7 7.04 18.26 -14.19
C GLU A 7 6.78 19.46 -13.28
N SER A 8 5.97 20.42 -13.73
CA SER A 8 5.54 21.56 -12.94
C SER A 8 4.85 21.12 -11.63
N TYR A 9 4.23 19.93 -11.59
CA TYR A 9 3.59 19.39 -10.38
C TYR A 9 4.56 19.08 -9.24
N LEU A 10 5.85 18.90 -9.53
CA LEU A 10 6.86 18.71 -8.50
C LEU A 10 7.13 19.99 -7.71
N THR A 11 6.89 21.16 -8.32
CA THR A 11 7.28 22.47 -7.77
C THR A 11 6.10 23.40 -7.50
N ASN A 12 4.95 23.21 -8.13
CA ASN A 12 3.78 24.08 -8.03
C ASN A 12 2.86 23.80 -6.83
N GLY A 13 3.27 22.91 -5.92
CA GLY A 13 2.49 22.56 -4.72
C GLY A 13 1.42 21.49 -4.95
N TYR A 14 1.20 20.99 -6.16
CA TYR A 14 0.23 19.92 -6.44
C TYR A 14 0.42 18.69 -5.55
N LEU A 15 1.67 18.31 -5.27
CA LEU A 15 1.96 17.16 -4.40
C LEU A 15 1.58 17.36 -2.92
N GLU A 16 1.20 18.57 -2.49
CA GLU A 16 0.65 18.84 -1.15
C GLU A 16 -0.84 18.50 -1.06
N THR A 17 -1.50 18.17 -2.17
CA THR A 17 -2.93 17.81 -2.17
C THR A 17 -3.18 16.63 -1.25
N SER A 18 -4.12 16.81 -0.32
CA SER A 18 -4.55 15.77 0.61
C SER A 18 -5.33 14.68 -0.12
N ILE A 19 -5.16 13.43 0.31
CA ILE A 19 -5.90 12.26 -0.17
C ILE A 19 -6.90 11.88 0.92
N ASP A 20 -8.16 12.22 0.70
CA ASP A 20 -9.29 11.95 1.60
C ASP A 20 -10.27 10.90 1.03
N TRP A 21 -10.09 10.52 -0.23
CA TRP A 21 -10.99 9.62 -0.97
C TRP A 21 -10.60 8.13 -0.87
N ILE A 22 -9.48 7.78 -0.23
CA ILE A 22 -9.08 6.38 0.01
C ILE A 22 -9.43 5.98 1.44
N PRO A 23 -10.38 5.03 1.63
CA PRO A 23 -10.69 4.51 2.96
C PRO A 23 -9.46 3.92 3.66
N GLY A 24 -9.32 4.19 4.95
CA GLY A 24 -8.22 3.66 5.77
C GLY A 24 -6.87 4.36 5.58
N LEU A 25 -6.78 5.39 4.73
CA LEU A 25 -5.64 6.31 4.69
C LEU A 25 -6.05 7.66 5.27
N LYS A 26 -5.38 8.06 6.36
CA LYS A 26 -5.61 9.35 7.03
C LYS A 26 -4.35 10.21 6.94
N ASN A 27 -4.54 11.50 6.70
CA ASN A 27 -3.46 12.51 6.71
C ASN A 27 -2.33 12.23 5.69
N VAL A 28 -2.66 11.62 4.55
CA VAL A 28 -1.71 11.32 3.46
C VAL A 28 -1.87 12.35 2.35
N ARG A 29 -0.75 12.82 1.79
CA ARG A 29 -0.73 13.69 0.62
C ARG A 29 -0.24 12.95 -0.62
N LEU A 30 -0.43 13.54 -1.80
CA LEU A 30 0.10 13.00 -3.06
C LEU A 30 1.62 12.72 -3.00
N ARG A 31 2.40 13.53 -2.28
CA ARG A 31 3.84 13.29 -2.09
C ARG A 31 4.19 12.08 -1.24
N ASP A 32 3.28 11.60 -0.40
CA ASP A 32 3.52 10.48 0.51
C ASP A 32 3.25 9.13 -0.20
N ILE A 33 2.58 9.16 -1.36
CA ILE A 33 2.30 7.99 -2.19
C ILE A 33 3.55 7.57 -2.99
N PRO A 34 3.90 6.27 -3.10
CA PRO A 34 5.08 5.84 -3.85
C PRO A 34 5.20 6.44 -5.26
N THR A 35 6.40 6.87 -5.64
CA THR A 35 6.68 7.44 -6.96
C THR A 35 6.45 6.47 -8.11
N LEU A 36 6.42 5.17 -7.83
CA LEU A 36 6.20 4.08 -8.79
C LEU A 36 4.86 4.16 -9.54
N ILE A 37 3.88 4.92 -9.02
CA ILE A 37 2.59 5.11 -9.70
C ILE A 37 2.40 6.53 -10.24
N ARG A 38 3.46 7.36 -10.22
CA ARG A 38 3.45 8.76 -10.69
C ARG A 38 4.00 8.85 -12.11
N THR A 39 3.30 8.25 -13.06
CA THR A 39 3.68 8.21 -14.48
C THR A 39 2.50 8.59 -15.36
N THR A 40 2.80 9.17 -16.52
CA THR A 40 1.82 9.48 -17.58
C THR A 40 1.86 8.49 -18.72
N ASP A 41 2.89 7.64 -18.76
CA ASP A 41 3.02 6.64 -19.79
C ASP A 41 2.05 5.49 -19.48
N PRO A 42 1.01 5.26 -20.31
CA PRO A 42 0.13 4.11 -20.11
C PRO A 42 0.87 2.77 -20.27
N ASN A 43 2.04 2.77 -20.91
CA ASN A 43 2.89 1.60 -21.09
C ASN A 43 4.02 1.50 -20.06
N ASP A 44 3.99 2.32 -19.01
CA ASP A 44 5.00 2.27 -17.94
C ASP A 44 5.11 0.86 -17.36
N ILE A 45 6.31 0.29 -17.47
CA ILE A 45 6.57 -1.11 -17.15
C ILE A 45 6.33 -1.39 -15.66
N VAL A 46 6.70 -0.45 -14.79
CA VAL A 46 6.58 -0.60 -13.34
C VAL A 46 5.13 -0.50 -12.92
N LEU A 47 4.38 0.48 -13.45
CA LEU A 47 2.95 0.60 -13.17
C LEU A 47 2.19 -0.63 -13.65
N ASN A 48 2.44 -1.09 -14.88
CA ASN A 48 1.78 -2.28 -15.44
C ASN A 48 2.14 -3.55 -14.65
N PHE A 49 3.40 -3.66 -14.20
CA PHE A 49 3.81 -4.74 -13.31
C PHE A 49 3.03 -4.72 -11.99
N MET A 50 2.91 -3.57 -11.34
CA MET A 50 2.19 -3.41 -10.08
C MET A 50 0.70 -3.76 -10.21
N ILE A 51 0.04 -3.28 -11.27
CA ILE A 51 -1.36 -3.64 -11.57
C ILE A 51 -1.52 -5.15 -11.76
N THR A 52 -0.59 -5.78 -12.49
CA THR A 52 -0.58 -7.23 -12.69
C THR A 52 -0.39 -8.00 -11.38
N GLN A 53 0.52 -7.55 -10.52
CA GLN A 53 0.73 -8.21 -9.21
C GLN A 53 -0.49 -8.04 -8.29
N LEU A 54 -1.16 -6.90 -8.34
CA LEU A 54 -2.39 -6.68 -7.58
C LEU A 54 -3.51 -7.65 -8.02
N ASP A 55 -3.69 -7.85 -9.32
CA ASP A 55 -4.65 -8.84 -9.84
C ASP A 55 -4.30 -10.28 -9.41
N ARG A 56 -2.99 -10.62 -9.39
CA ARG A 56 -2.54 -11.93 -8.89
C ARG A 56 -2.76 -12.08 -7.38
N ALA A 57 -2.49 -11.05 -6.59
CA ALA A 57 -2.70 -11.05 -5.15
C ALA A 57 -4.18 -11.31 -4.79
N ARG A 58 -5.11 -10.75 -5.58
CA ARG A 58 -6.55 -11.00 -5.46
C ARG A 58 -6.99 -12.44 -5.75
N LYS A 59 -6.13 -13.22 -6.42
CA LYS A 59 -6.38 -14.61 -6.80
C LYS A 59 -5.59 -15.60 -5.95
N ALA A 60 -4.77 -15.11 -5.02
CA ALA A 60 -4.00 -15.96 -4.13
C ALA A 60 -4.92 -16.71 -3.15
N SER A 61 -4.46 -17.83 -2.59
CA SER A 61 -5.20 -18.52 -1.53
C SER A 61 -5.25 -17.70 -0.23
N ALA A 62 -4.18 -16.93 0.03
CA ALA A 62 -4.06 -16.03 1.18
C ALA A 62 -2.97 -14.97 0.92
N ILE A 63 -3.05 -13.86 1.64
CA ILE A 63 -2.03 -12.81 1.70
C ILE A 63 -1.49 -12.74 3.13
N ILE A 64 -0.18 -12.77 3.28
CA ILE A 64 0.49 -12.61 4.57
C ILE A 64 1.17 -11.24 4.58
N LEU A 65 0.81 -10.40 5.54
CA LEU A 65 1.41 -9.08 5.75
C LEU A 65 2.21 -9.03 7.05
N ASN A 66 3.41 -8.48 6.97
CA ASN A 66 4.18 -8.09 8.15
C ASN A 66 3.66 -6.75 8.69
N ALA A 67 2.43 -6.79 9.19
CA ALA A 67 1.67 -5.67 9.72
C ALA A 67 1.25 -5.98 11.17
N PHE A 68 0.94 -4.95 11.96
CA PHE A 68 0.47 -5.12 13.33
C PHE A 68 -0.97 -4.62 13.45
N ASP A 69 -1.92 -5.54 13.63
CA ASP A 69 -3.36 -5.25 13.55
C ASP A 69 -3.80 -4.04 14.38
N ALA A 70 -3.31 -3.93 15.61
CA ALA A 70 -3.72 -2.85 16.51
C ALA A 70 -3.25 -1.46 16.06
N LEU A 71 -2.22 -1.37 15.20
CA LEU A 71 -1.72 -0.11 14.68
C LEU A 71 -2.38 0.27 13.35
N GLU A 72 -2.80 -0.72 12.55
CA GLU A 72 -3.23 -0.53 11.16
C GLU A 72 -4.69 -0.98 10.92
N SER A 73 -5.49 -1.14 11.99
CA SER A 73 -6.82 -1.76 11.92
C SER A 73 -7.73 -1.14 10.86
N GLU A 74 -7.79 0.18 10.79
CA GLU A 74 -8.66 0.89 9.83
C GLU A 74 -8.19 0.70 8.38
N THR A 75 -6.88 0.72 8.15
CA THR A 75 -6.29 0.45 6.84
C THR A 75 -6.54 -1.00 6.43
N LEU A 76 -6.34 -1.94 7.34
CA LEU A 76 -6.57 -3.37 7.12
C LEU A 76 -8.04 -3.66 6.81
N ASP A 77 -8.97 -3.06 7.55
CA ASP A 77 -10.40 -3.23 7.34
C ASP A 77 -10.86 -2.64 6.00
N ALA A 78 -10.23 -1.57 5.52
CA ALA A 78 -10.49 -1.00 4.20
C ALA A 78 -9.99 -1.91 3.05
N ILE A 79 -8.87 -2.62 3.22
CA ILE A 79 -8.28 -3.43 2.15
C ILE A 79 -8.71 -4.90 2.15
N LYS A 80 -9.11 -5.46 3.30
CA LYS A 80 -9.58 -6.85 3.43
C LYS A 80 -10.66 -7.22 2.40
N PRO A 81 -11.69 -6.39 2.13
CA PRO A 81 -12.71 -6.72 1.12
C PRO A 81 -12.19 -6.75 -0.32
N LEU A 82 -11.03 -6.17 -0.58
CA LEU A 82 -10.46 -6.01 -1.93
C LEU A 82 -9.51 -7.15 -2.33
N LEU A 83 -9.21 -8.06 -1.40
CA LEU A 83 -8.13 -9.04 -1.50
C LEU A 83 -8.60 -10.44 -1.08
N SER A 84 -7.79 -11.45 -1.41
CA SER A 84 -7.87 -12.77 -0.81
C SER A 84 -7.69 -12.72 0.71
N PRO A 85 -8.04 -13.79 1.46
CA PRO A 85 -7.90 -13.81 2.91
C PRO A 85 -6.54 -13.26 3.38
N LEU A 86 -6.58 -12.15 4.13
CA LEU A 86 -5.41 -11.40 4.55
C LEU A 86 -5.13 -11.67 6.02
N TYR A 87 -3.90 -12.08 6.31
CA TYR A 87 -3.42 -12.39 7.65
C TYR A 87 -2.21 -11.52 7.96
N THR A 88 -2.22 -10.90 9.12
CA THR A 88 -1.07 -10.17 9.64
C THR A 88 -0.27 -11.09 10.57
N ILE A 89 1.06 -11.05 10.44
CA ILE A 89 1.99 -11.82 11.29
C ILE A 89 3.00 -10.91 11.98
N GLY A 90 2.80 -9.60 11.88
CA GLY A 90 3.79 -8.63 12.26
C GLY A 90 3.71 -8.17 13.72
N PRO A 91 4.77 -7.47 14.17
CA PRO A 91 5.99 -7.25 13.41
C PRO A 91 6.97 -8.44 13.57
N ILE A 92 7.50 -8.95 12.45
CA ILE A 92 8.32 -10.19 12.38
C ILE A 92 9.51 -10.17 13.35
N HIS A 93 10.11 -9.01 13.62
CA HIS A 93 11.25 -8.88 14.53
C HIS A 93 10.89 -9.23 16.00
N LEU A 94 9.61 -9.15 16.38
CA LEU A 94 9.14 -9.55 17.72
C LEU A 94 8.83 -11.04 17.81
N LEU A 95 8.56 -11.72 16.69
CA LEU A 95 8.27 -13.16 16.67
C LEU A 95 9.47 -13.99 17.15
N HIS A 96 10.70 -13.56 16.82
CA HIS A 96 11.92 -14.26 17.22
C HIS A 96 12.06 -14.40 18.75
N ARG A 97 11.62 -13.39 19.53
CA ARG A 97 11.69 -13.42 20.99
C ARG A 97 10.76 -14.47 21.59
N GLN A 98 9.55 -14.59 21.05
CA GLN A 98 8.55 -15.54 21.56
C GLN A 98 8.93 -17.01 21.31
N LEU A 99 9.70 -17.29 20.24
CA LEU A 99 10.20 -18.64 19.94
C LEU A 99 11.39 -19.01 20.84
N SER A 100 12.23 -18.04 21.21
CA SER A 100 13.36 -18.25 22.11
C SER A 100 12.96 -18.38 23.58
N GLU A 101 11.82 -17.83 23.99
CA GLU A 101 11.30 -17.92 25.37
C GLU A 101 10.50 -19.22 25.63
N LYS A 102 10.17 -19.97 24.57
CA LYS A 102 9.45 -21.24 24.65
C LYS A 102 10.34 -22.48 24.39
N GLY A 103 11.66 -22.29 24.36
CA GLY A 103 12.66 -23.36 24.21
C GLY A 103 13.26 -23.78 25.55
#